data_AF-A0A3B1CKF8-F1
#
_entry.id   AF-A0A3B1CKF8-F1
#
_cell.length_a   1.000
_cell.length_b   1.000
_cell.length_c   1.000
_cell.angle_alpha   90.00
_cell.angle_beta   90.00
_cell.angle_gamma   90.00
#
_symmetry.space_group_name_H-M   'P 1'
#
loop_
_entity.id
_entity.type
_entity.pdbx_description
1 polymer ?
#
loop_
_entity_poly.entity_id
_entity_poly.type
_entity_poly.pdbx_seq_one_letter_code
_entity_poly.pdbx_strand_id
1 'polypeptide(L)'
;MRHLMMMGLALCLSTIFTVSQVWAEDGTMMYPECDKISDANRKNICRATSNPNHGQKDVNRFTNKDHSWYYCSLVKGRDLQNLCLAWVDSKKAKCDLIGNQDIAKECLSKFK
;
A
#
# COMPACT_ATOMS: atom_id res chain seq x y z
N MET A 1 -15.49 -50.72 42.54
CA MET A 1 -15.91 -49.39 42.02
C MET A 1 -14.87 -48.32 42.39
N ARG A 2 -13.61 -48.47 41.93
CA ARG A 2 -12.51 -47.53 42.24
C ARG A 2 -11.60 -47.29 41.02
N HIS A 3 -12.17 -47.46 39.83
CA HIS A 3 -11.51 -47.17 38.55
C HIS A 3 -12.36 -46.28 37.63
N LEU A 4 -13.56 -45.85 38.07
CA LEU A 4 -14.47 -45.02 37.27
C LEU A 4 -14.44 -43.51 37.59
N MET A 5 -13.58 -43.06 38.52
CA MET A 5 -13.47 -41.64 38.89
C MET A 5 -12.10 -41.02 38.55
N MET A 6 -11.28 -41.68 37.74
CA MET A 6 -9.98 -41.17 37.27
C MET A 6 -9.92 -41.07 35.75
N MET A 7 -11.07 -40.88 35.08
CA MET A 7 -11.12 -40.46 33.67
C MET A 7 -12.03 -39.24 33.46
N GLY A 8 -12.42 -38.54 34.54
CA GLY A 8 -13.26 -37.35 34.47
C GLY A 8 -12.50 -36.02 34.52
N LEU A 9 -11.21 -36.01 34.86
CA LEU A 9 -10.45 -34.78 35.12
C LEU A 9 -9.41 -34.42 34.04
N ALA A 10 -9.26 -35.26 33.01
CA ALA A 10 -8.25 -35.07 31.97
C ALA A 10 -8.82 -34.60 30.61
N LEU A 11 -10.15 -34.47 30.49
CA LEU A 11 -10.80 -34.12 29.22
C LEU A 11 -11.33 -32.68 29.13
N CYS A 12 -11.26 -31.90 30.21
CA CYS A 12 -11.72 -30.49 30.21
C CYS A 12 -10.58 -29.47 30.03
N LEU A 13 -9.31 -29.89 30.01
CA LEU A 13 -8.15 -28.99 29.86
C LEU A 13 -7.59 -28.93 28.43
N SER A 14 -8.12 -29.74 27.50
CA SER A 14 -7.64 -29.81 26.12
C SER A 14 -8.49 -29.02 25.11
N THR A 15 -9.59 -28.40 25.52
CA THR A 15 -10.50 -27.69 24.59
C THR A 15 -10.34 -26.17 24.54
N ILE A 16 -9.37 -25.58 25.25
CA ILE A 16 -9.17 -24.11 25.25
C ILE A 16 -8.15 -23.64 24.19
N PHE A 17 -7.49 -24.55 23.46
CA PHE A 17 -6.41 -24.18 22.52
C PHE A 17 -6.78 -24.26 21.02
N THR A 18 -8.05 -24.10 20.64
CA THR A 18 -8.41 -23.97 19.20
C THR A 18 -8.83 -22.57 18.77
N VAL A 19 -8.87 -21.59 19.68
CA VAL A 19 -9.09 -20.18 19.30
C VAL A 19 -7.77 -19.42 19.38
N SER A 20 -6.82 -19.82 18.56
CA SER A 20 -5.65 -19.00 18.28
C SER A 20 -5.35 -19.18 16.81
N GLN A 21 -5.11 -18.07 16.12
CA GLN A 21 -4.65 -17.99 14.73
C GLN A 21 -5.72 -17.79 13.64
N VAL A 22 -6.74 -16.95 13.87
CA VAL A 22 -7.11 -15.98 12.82
C VAL A 22 -6.07 -14.87 12.92
N TRP A 23 -4.91 -15.09 12.31
CA TRP A 23 -4.00 -13.98 12.03
C TRP A 23 -4.70 -13.17 10.96
N ALA A 24 -5.06 -11.94 11.30
CA ALA A 24 -5.39 -10.93 10.33
C ALA A 24 -4.25 -10.95 9.29
N GLU A 25 -4.57 -11.26 8.04
CA GLU A 25 -3.72 -10.87 6.93
C GLU A 25 -3.74 -9.34 6.94
N ASP A 26 -2.76 -8.76 7.64
CA ASP A 26 -2.37 -7.37 7.51
C ASP A 26 -2.15 -7.15 6.02
N GLY A 27 -3.14 -6.53 5.39
CA GLY A 27 -3.19 -6.31 3.96
C GLY A 27 -2.06 -5.39 3.57
N THR A 28 -0.89 -5.96 3.30
CA THR A 28 0.11 -5.29 2.48
C THR A 28 -0.62 -4.92 1.21
N MET A 29 -0.84 -3.61 1.02
CA MET A 29 -1.49 -3.08 -0.17
C MET A 29 -0.66 -3.50 -1.38
N MET A 30 -1.06 -4.61 -2.00
CA MET A 30 -0.33 -5.25 -3.07
C MET A 30 -0.78 -4.62 -4.37
N TYR A 31 0.19 -4.15 -5.16
CA TYR A 31 -0.06 -3.59 -6.48
C TYR A 31 0.49 -4.55 -7.52
N PRO A 32 -0.18 -5.70 -7.76
CA PRO A 32 0.37 -6.79 -8.57
C PRO A 32 0.74 -6.35 -9.98
N GLU A 33 0.02 -5.38 -10.56
CA GLU A 33 0.36 -4.80 -11.86
C GLU A 33 1.64 -3.94 -11.81
N CYS A 34 1.80 -3.13 -10.76
CA CYS A 34 3.00 -2.30 -10.59
C CYS A 34 4.25 -3.14 -10.29
N ASP A 35 4.09 -4.32 -9.67
CA ASP A 35 5.22 -5.18 -9.30
C ASP A 35 5.93 -5.80 -10.52
N LYS A 36 5.23 -5.93 -11.65
CA LYS A 36 5.77 -6.36 -12.94
C LYS A 36 6.74 -5.34 -13.57
N ILE A 37 6.73 -4.09 -13.11
CA ILE A 37 7.62 -3.03 -13.61
C ILE A 37 9.03 -3.26 -13.04
N SER A 38 10.04 -3.33 -13.91
CA SER A 38 11.44 -3.53 -13.48
C SER A 38 12.08 -2.24 -12.96
N ASP A 39 11.79 -1.10 -13.60
CA ASP A 39 12.30 0.20 -13.17
C ASP A 39 11.66 0.66 -11.84
N ALA A 40 12.50 0.92 -10.84
CA ALA A 40 12.06 1.24 -9.50
C ALA A 40 11.27 2.57 -9.43
N ASN A 41 11.65 3.56 -10.24
CA ASN A 41 10.97 4.86 -10.27
C ASN A 41 9.57 4.73 -10.85
N ARG A 42 9.45 4.07 -12.01
CA ARG A 42 8.17 3.80 -12.67
C ARG A 42 7.28 2.91 -11.81
N LYS A 43 7.84 1.92 -11.12
CA LYS A 43 7.11 1.12 -10.13
C LYS A 43 6.53 1.99 -9.01
N ASN A 44 7.33 2.87 -8.44
CA ASN A 44 6.87 3.76 -7.37
C ASN A 44 5.83 4.78 -7.88
N ILE A 45 6.00 5.33 -9.08
CA ILE A 45 4.98 6.20 -9.71
C ILE A 45 3.67 5.42 -9.87
N CYS A 46 3.72 4.19 -10.38
CA CYS A 46 2.54 3.34 -10.53
C CYS A 46 1.83 3.14 -9.19
N ARG A 47 2.55 2.69 -8.15
CA ARG A 47 2.00 2.49 -6.80
C ARG A 47 1.38 3.77 -6.23
N ALA A 48 2.03 4.91 -6.44
CA ALA A 48 1.52 6.20 -6.01
C ALA A 48 0.18 6.53 -6.67
N THR A 49 0.09 6.38 -7.99
CA THR A 49 -1.13 6.74 -8.74
C THR A 49 -2.24 5.70 -8.66
N SER A 50 -1.92 4.46 -8.30
CA SER A 50 -2.89 3.36 -8.18
C SER A 50 -3.40 3.18 -6.77
N ASN A 51 -2.98 4.00 -5.79
CA ASN A 51 -3.41 3.86 -4.41
C ASN A 51 -4.94 4.10 -4.29
N PRO A 52 -5.73 3.09 -3.89
CA PRO A 52 -7.17 3.24 -3.80
C PRO A 52 -7.59 4.23 -2.70
N ASN A 53 -6.78 4.38 -1.66
CA ASN A 53 -7.04 5.31 -0.55
C ASN A 53 -6.62 6.74 -0.87
N HIS A 54 -6.09 7.02 -2.06
CA HIS A 54 -5.65 8.37 -2.40
C HIS A 54 -6.80 9.38 -2.28
N GLY A 55 -6.58 10.43 -1.50
CA GLY A 55 -7.59 11.46 -1.24
C GLY A 55 -8.77 11.02 -0.35
N GLN A 56 -8.75 9.78 0.15
CA GLN A 56 -9.71 9.32 1.15
C GLN A 56 -9.30 9.76 2.56
N LYS A 57 -10.28 9.93 3.45
CA LYS A 57 -9.98 10.22 4.86
C LYS A 57 -9.51 8.95 5.56
N ASP A 58 -8.41 9.05 6.28
CA ASP A 58 -7.97 8.04 7.24
C ASP A 58 -9.09 7.73 8.23
N VAL A 59 -9.42 6.45 8.40
CA VAL A 59 -10.44 6.01 9.36
C VAL A 59 -9.85 5.94 10.76
N ASN A 60 -8.61 5.46 10.89
CA ASN A 60 -7.86 5.43 12.14
C ASN A 60 -6.36 5.40 11.85
N ARG A 61 -5.54 5.21 12.89
CA ARG A 61 -4.07 5.18 12.75
C ARG A 61 -3.51 3.98 11.99
N PHE A 62 -4.33 2.96 11.71
CA PHE A 62 -3.93 1.69 11.12
C PHE A 62 -4.57 1.40 9.75
N THR A 63 -5.75 1.95 9.45
CA THR A 63 -6.51 1.63 8.23
C THR A 63 -6.64 2.82 7.28
N ASN A 64 -6.90 2.52 6.00
CA ASN A 64 -7.11 3.49 4.91
C ASN A 64 -6.01 4.54 4.75
N LYS A 65 -4.75 4.14 4.92
CA LYS A 65 -3.63 5.07 4.76
C LYS A 65 -3.38 5.40 3.28
N ASP A 66 -3.30 6.69 2.99
CA ASP A 66 -2.79 7.20 1.72
C ASP A 66 -1.26 7.24 1.74
N HIS A 67 -0.64 6.30 1.02
CA HIS A 67 0.80 6.21 0.85
C HIS A 67 1.28 6.76 -0.51
N SER A 68 0.43 7.47 -1.26
CA SER A 68 0.77 7.97 -2.59
C SER A 68 1.98 8.89 -2.56
N TRP A 69 1.98 9.83 -1.60
CA TRP A 69 3.10 10.74 -1.36
C TRP A 69 4.38 10.01 -0.92
N TYR A 70 4.24 8.98 -0.09
CA TYR A 70 5.37 8.14 0.31
C TYR A 70 6.02 7.51 -0.92
N TYR A 71 5.24 6.90 -1.82
CA TYR A 71 5.81 6.32 -3.04
C TYR A 71 6.47 7.37 -3.95
N CYS A 72 5.90 8.56 -4.10
CA CYS A 72 6.57 9.64 -4.84
C CYS A 72 7.90 10.09 -4.18
N SER A 73 8.01 10.00 -2.85
CA SER A 73 9.27 10.31 -2.15
C SER A 73 10.39 9.30 -2.43
N LEU A 74 10.03 8.07 -2.81
CA LEU A 74 10.99 7.02 -3.16
C LEU A 74 11.55 7.17 -4.59
N VAL A 75 10.86 7.91 -5.46
CA VAL A 75 11.30 8.17 -6.84
C VAL A 75 12.60 8.99 -6.84
N LYS A 76 13.62 8.48 -7.54
CA LYS A 76 14.92 9.13 -7.72
C LYS A 76 14.94 9.92 -9.02
N GLY A 77 15.47 11.14 -8.95
CA GLY A 77 15.48 12.09 -10.07
C GLY A 77 14.36 13.11 -9.94
N ARG A 78 14.71 14.39 -10.02
CA ARG A 78 13.80 15.52 -9.79
C ARG A 78 12.62 15.52 -10.75
N ASP A 79 12.87 15.26 -12.03
CA ASP A 79 11.87 15.29 -13.09
C ASP A 79 10.79 14.21 -12.91
N LEU A 80 11.19 12.96 -12.65
CA LEU A 80 10.26 11.86 -12.39
C LEU A 80 9.51 12.04 -11.07
N GLN A 81 10.17 12.60 -10.05
CA GLN A 81 9.51 12.93 -8.79
C GLN A 81 8.46 14.03 -8.98
N ASN A 82 8.78 15.08 -9.75
CA ASN A 82 7.83 16.14 -10.10
C ASN A 82 6.65 15.60 -10.91
N LEU A 83 6.89 14.68 -11.86
CA LEU A 83 5.83 13.98 -12.59
C LEU A 83 4.91 13.21 -11.63
N CYS A 84 5.47 12.42 -10.70
CA CYS A 84 4.71 11.68 -9.71
C CYS A 84 3.82 12.60 -8.87
N LEU A 85 4.43 13.66 -8.31
CA LEU A 85 3.73 14.61 -7.45
C LEU A 85 2.69 15.43 -8.22
N ALA A 86 2.91 15.75 -9.49
CA ALA A 86 1.90 16.39 -10.33
C ALA A 86 0.65 15.50 -10.42
N TRP A 87 0.85 14.23 -10.72
CA TRP A 87 -0.22 13.26 -10.92
C TRP A 87 -0.97 12.87 -9.65
N VAL A 88 -0.28 12.81 -8.51
CA VAL A 88 -0.89 12.56 -7.20
C VAL A 88 -1.62 13.81 -6.70
N ASP A 89 -1.00 14.99 -6.72
CA ASP A 89 -1.66 16.21 -6.23
C ASP A 89 -2.69 16.78 -7.20
N SER A 90 -2.81 16.23 -8.41
CA SER A 90 -3.54 16.84 -9.52
C SER A 90 -3.11 18.30 -9.78
N LYS A 91 -1.81 18.60 -9.64
CA LYS A 91 -1.24 19.94 -9.80
C LYS A 91 -0.41 20.06 -11.06
N LYS A 92 -1.03 20.56 -12.13
CA LYS A 92 -0.38 20.81 -13.43
C LYS A 92 0.91 21.64 -13.34
N ALA A 93 0.95 22.64 -12.46
CA ALA A 93 2.12 23.53 -12.28
C ALA A 93 3.42 22.78 -11.89
N LYS A 94 3.33 21.57 -11.32
CA LYS A 94 4.52 20.75 -11.04
C LYS A 94 5.16 20.18 -12.31
N CYS A 95 4.41 20.04 -13.41
CA CYS A 95 4.97 19.65 -14.69
C CYS A 95 5.91 20.73 -15.24
N ASP A 96 5.70 22.00 -14.91
CA ASP A 96 6.56 23.11 -15.36
C ASP A 96 7.93 23.13 -14.67
N LEU A 97 8.09 22.34 -13.60
CA LEU A 97 9.35 22.16 -12.87
C LEU A 97 10.20 21.00 -13.46
N ILE A 98 9.74 20.37 -14.54
CA ILE A 98 10.41 19.24 -15.19
C ILE A 98 11.32 19.77 -16.30
N GLY A 99 12.62 19.52 -16.18
CA GLY A 99 13.61 19.99 -17.15
C GLY A 99 13.64 19.15 -18.43
N ASN A 100 13.41 17.84 -18.32
CA ASN A 100 13.33 16.93 -19.46
C ASN A 100 12.01 17.13 -20.23
N GLN A 101 12.09 17.50 -21.50
CA GLN A 101 10.93 17.81 -22.32
C GLN A 101 9.97 16.64 -22.54
N ASP A 102 10.47 15.41 -22.63
CA ASP A 102 9.63 14.24 -22.87
C ASP A 102 8.86 13.86 -21.60
N ILE A 103 9.51 13.92 -20.44
CA ILE A 103 8.85 13.74 -19.15
C ILE A 103 7.83 14.86 -18.90
N ALA A 104 8.14 16.10 -19.28
CA ALA A 104 7.21 17.22 -19.14
C ALA A 104 5.95 17.01 -20.01
N LYS A 105 6.11 16.57 -21.27
CA LYS A 105 5.00 16.20 -22.15
C LYS A 105 4.17 15.04 -21.58
N GLU A 106 4.83 14.02 -21.06
CA GLU A 106 4.18 12.89 -20.37
C GLU A 106 3.35 13.39 -19.18
N CYS A 107 3.94 14.23 -18.33
CA CYS A 107 3.28 14.81 -17.17
C CYS A 107 2.00 15.57 -17.57
N LEU A 108 2.10 16.45 -18.56
CA LEU A 108 1.00 17.27 -19.06
C LEU A 108 -0.11 16.46 -19.73
N SER A 109 0.16 15.24 -20.20
CA SER A 109 -0.84 14.39 -20.86
C SER A 109 -2.00 14.00 -19.95
N LYS A 110 -1.78 13.97 -18.62
CA LYS A 110 -2.81 13.66 -17.62
C LYS A 110 -3.79 14.82 -17.35
N PHE A 111 -3.49 16.02 -17.86
CA PHE A 111 -4.26 17.25 -17.61
C PHE A 111 -4.91 17.82 -18.88
N LYS A 112 -4.96 17.02 -19.95
CA LYS A 112 -5.64 17.35 -21.20
C LYS A 112 -7.06 16.81 -21.16
#